data_AF-A0A2P6QBM8-F1
#
_entry.id   AF-A0A2P6QBM8-F1
#
_cell.length_a   1.000
_cell.length_b   1.000
_cell.length_c   1.000
_cell.angle_alpha   90.00
_cell.angle_beta   90.00
_cell.angle_gamma   90.00
#
_symmetry.space_group_name_H-M   'P 1'
#
loop_
_entity.id
_entity.type
_entity.pdbx_description
1 polymer ?
#
loop_
_entity_poly.entity_id
_entity_poly.type
_entity_poly.pdbx_seq_one_letter_code
_entity_poly.pdbx_strand_id
1 'polypeptide(L)'
;MCVLFGDRKILEKRKKDVEDFDPKPYLTTVLNCLLWCYYGLPFVNPNSILVVTINGIGLIIELIYLVIFFYYASSKGRRRVATYFVCELVFFGLLWSELYWQYPSMR
;
A
#
# COMPACT_ATOMS: atom_id res chain seq x y z
N MET A 1 29.90 29.16 17.88
CA MET A 1 28.83 29.52 16.92
C MET A 1 28.56 28.43 15.86
N CYS A 2 29.56 27.65 15.40
CA CYS A 2 29.36 26.53 14.46
C CYS A 2 28.44 25.41 14.97
N VAL A 3 28.43 25.10 16.27
CA VAL A 3 27.62 24.00 16.84
C VAL A 3 26.12 24.31 16.72
N LEU A 4 25.69 25.53 17.05
CA LEU A 4 24.28 25.96 16.97
C LEU A 4 23.73 26.06 15.53
N PHE A 5 24.60 26.23 14.52
CA PHE A 5 24.19 26.28 13.11
C PHE A 5 24.03 24.88 12.52
N GLY A 6 24.85 23.91 12.97
CA GLY A 6 24.69 22.50 12.65
C GLY A 6 23.40 21.93 13.22
N ASP A 7 23.12 22.20 14.50
CA ASP A 7 21.88 21.75 15.15
C ASP A 7 20.64 22.36 14.50
N ARG A 8 20.66 23.65 14.11
CA ARG A 8 19.53 24.27 13.38
C ARG A 8 19.26 23.61 12.02
N LYS A 9 20.29 23.27 11.24
CA LYS A 9 20.11 22.59 9.95
C LYS A 9 19.61 21.15 10.10
N ILE A 10 20.04 20.44 11.14
CA ILE A 10 19.55 19.09 11.46
C ILE A 10 18.09 19.16 11.90
N LEU A 11 17.73 20.14 12.74
CA LEU A 11 16.37 20.37 13.20
C LEU A 11 15.44 20.85 12.07
N GLU A 12 15.90 21.68 11.13
CA GLU A 12 15.12 22.06 9.94
C GLU A 12 14.90 20.89 8.99
N LYS A 13 15.91 20.04 8.74
CA LYS A 13 15.73 18.80 7.96
C LYS A 13 14.71 17.88 8.61
N ARG A 14 14.85 17.65 9.93
CA ARG A 14 13.90 16.83 10.68
C ARG A 14 12.49 17.41 10.65
N LYS A 15 12.32 18.73 10.75
CA LYS A 15 10.99 19.38 10.66
C LYS A 15 10.35 19.26 9.28
N LYS A 16 11.15 19.25 8.21
CA LYS A 16 10.65 19.07 6.84
C LYS A 16 10.26 17.62 6.56
N ASP A 17 10.99 16.66 7.14
CA ASP A 17 10.70 15.23 7.00
C ASP A 17 9.42 14.77 7.74
N VAL A 18 9.00 15.48 8.81
CA VAL A 18 7.72 15.15 9.50
C VAL A 18 6.47 15.69 8.79
N GLU A 19 6.61 16.63 7.84
CA GLU A 19 5.47 17.22 7.09
C GLU A 19 5.32 16.67 5.67
N ASP A 20 6.33 15.97 5.13
CA ASP A 20 6.28 15.40 3.77
C ASP A 20 5.78 13.94 3.83
N PHE A 21 4.47 13.78 3.90
CA PHE A 21 3.82 12.47 3.90
C PHE A 21 4.06 11.76 2.56
N ASP A 22 5.02 10.84 2.51
CA ASP A 22 5.31 10.05 1.31
C ASP A 22 4.24 8.94 1.14
N PRO A 23 3.44 8.94 0.06
CA PRO A 23 2.40 7.93 -0.17
C PRO A 23 2.94 6.55 -0.60
N LYS A 24 4.23 6.44 -0.99
CA LYS A 24 4.84 5.18 -1.46
C LYS A 24 4.75 3.99 -0.48
N PRO A 25 5.07 4.14 0.82
CA PRO A 25 4.92 3.05 1.77
C PRO A 25 3.50 2.49 1.80
N TYR A 26 2.48 3.35 1.78
CA TYR A 26 1.06 2.97 1.80
C TYR A 26 0.62 2.18 0.56
N LEU A 27 1.16 2.52 -0.61
CA LEU A 27 0.89 1.74 -1.83
C LEU A 27 1.54 0.35 -1.75
N THR A 28 2.79 0.31 -1.26
CA THR A 28 3.55 -0.95 -1.15
C THR A 28 2.91 -1.90 -0.14
N THR A 29 2.39 -1.38 0.98
CA THR A 29 1.65 -2.16 2.00
C THR A 29 0.31 -2.66 1.46
N VAL A 30 -0.42 -1.85 0.68
CA VAL A 30 -1.65 -2.30 0.00
C VAL A 30 -1.38 -3.49 -0.91
N LEU A 31 -0.37 -3.39 -1.80
CA LEU A 31 0.01 -4.51 -2.66
C LEU A 31 0.42 -5.75 -1.84
N ASN A 32 1.19 -5.56 -0.77
CA ASN A 32 1.62 -6.63 0.13
C ASN A 32 0.41 -7.34 0.77
N CYS A 33 -0.53 -6.57 1.33
CA CYS A 33 -1.74 -7.10 1.94
C CYS A 33 -2.63 -7.82 0.92
N LEU A 34 -2.78 -7.28 -0.30
CA LEU A 34 -3.52 -7.94 -1.38
C LEU A 34 -2.90 -9.30 -1.74
N LEU A 35 -1.57 -9.37 -1.86
CA LEU A 35 -0.86 -10.61 -2.17
C LEU A 35 -1.00 -11.67 -1.07
N TRP A 36 -0.91 -11.28 0.21
CA TRP A 36 -1.14 -12.20 1.32
C TRP A 36 -2.59 -12.68 1.41
N CYS A 37 -3.56 -11.79 1.17
CA CYS A 37 -4.96 -12.18 1.11
C CYS A 37 -5.21 -13.19 -0.02
N TYR A 38 -4.62 -12.98 -1.19
CA TYR A 38 -4.68 -13.92 -2.31
C TYR A 38 -4.03 -15.27 -1.98
N TYR A 39 -2.85 -15.25 -1.35
CA TYR A 39 -2.16 -16.47 -0.92
C TYR A 39 -2.94 -17.27 0.13
N GLY A 40 -3.59 -16.58 1.07
CA GLY A 40 -4.35 -17.20 2.15
C GLY A 40 -5.73 -17.75 1.75
N LEU A 41 -6.12 -17.61 0.47
CA LEU A 41 -7.37 -18.19 -0.03
C LEU A 41 -7.35 -19.72 0.13
N PRO A 42 -8.49 -20.34 0.51
CA PRO A 42 -8.55 -21.77 0.81
C PRO A 42 -8.22 -22.66 -0.40
N PHE A 43 -8.37 -22.13 -1.61
CA PHE A 43 -8.03 -22.81 -2.86
C PHE A 43 -6.51 -22.86 -3.11
N VAL A 44 -5.78 -21.83 -2.67
CA VAL A 44 -4.31 -21.72 -2.83
C VAL A 44 -3.59 -22.38 -1.67
N ASN A 45 -4.00 -22.07 -0.44
CA ASN A 45 -3.41 -22.63 0.77
C ASN A 45 -4.49 -22.99 1.80
N PRO A 46 -4.86 -24.28 1.92
CA PRO A 46 -5.79 -24.73 2.94
C PRO A 46 -5.19 -24.54 4.35
N ASN A 47 -5.97 -23.93 5.25
CA ASN A 47 -5.64 -23.59 6.66
C ASN A 47 -4.95 -22.24 6.93
N SER A 48 -4.86 -21.34 5.95
CA SER A 48 -4.20 -20.03 6.12
C SER A 48 -5.15 -18.85 6.37
N ILE A 49 -6.34 -19.09 6.94
CA ILE A 49 -7.39 -18.06 7.09
C ILE A 49 -6.99 -16.89 8.01
N LEU A 50 -6.12 -17.13 9.00
CA LEU A 50 -5.61 -16.09 9.90
C LEU A 50 -4.76 -15.05 9.15
N VAL A 51 -4.09 -15.47 8.08
CA VAL A 51 -3.29 -14.58 7.23
C VAL A 51 -4.22 -13.65 6.45
N VAL A 52 -5.36 -14.16 5.98
CA VAL A 52 -6.38 -13.34 5.29
C VAL A 52 -7.00 -12.33 6.23
N THR A 53 -7.33 -12.70 7.47
CA THR A 53 -8.00 -11.77 8.40
C THR A 53 -7.08 -10.64 8.85
N ILE A 54 -5.82 -10.94 9.21
CA ILE A 54 -4.87 -9.90 9.64
C ILE A 54 -4.50 -8.95 8.50
N ASN A 55 -4.25 -9.49 7.30
CA ASN A 55 -3.92 -8.67 6.13
C ASN A 55 -5.14 -7.93 5.58
N GLY A 56 -6.35 -8.49 5.73
CA GLY A 56 -7.60 -7.80 5.37
C GLY A 56 -7.85 -6.58 6.24
N ILE A 57 -7.64 -6.67 7.55
CA ILE A 57 -7.72 -5.51 8.46
C ILE A 57 -6.64 -4.48 8.10
N GLY A 58 -5.41 -4.93 7.84
CA GLY A 58 -4.32 -4.08 7.36
C GLY A 58 -4.71 -3.33 6.08
N LEU A 59 -5.25 -4.03 5.09
CA LEU A 59 -5.72 -3.44 3.84
C LEU A 59 -6.77 -2.35 4.05
N ILE A 60 -7.74 -2.55 4.95
CA ILE A 60 -8.76 -1.54 5.27
C ILE A 60 -8.10 -0.28 5.84
N ILE A 61 -7.16 -0.43 6.76
CA ILE A 61 -6.44 0.69 7.38
C ILE A 61 -5.63 1.47 6.33
N GLU A 62 -4.87 0.76 5.49
CA GLU A 62 -4.06 1.38 4.42
C GLU A 62 -4.95 2.11 3.38
N LEU A 63 -6.11 1.55 3.04
CA LEU A 63 -7.08 2.21 2.16
C LEU A 63 -7.64 3.49 2.77
N ILE A 64 -7.89 3.52 4.09
CA ILE A 64 -8.30 4.76 4.78
C ILE A 64 -7.19 5.81 4.67
N TYR A 65 -5.92 5.44 4.87
CA TYR A 65 -4.79 6.36 4.68
C TYR A 65 -4.69 6.88 3.25
N LEU A 66 -4.87 6.02 2.24
CA LEU A 66 -4.89 6.44 0.85
C LEU A 66 -6.05 7.40 0.57
N VAL A 67 -7.27 7.14 1.09
CA VAL A 67 -8.42 8.04 0.91
C VAL A 67 -8.16 9.42 1.51
N ILE A 68 -7.61 9.47 2.73
CA ILE A 68 -7.20 10.73 3.37
C ILE A 68 -6.14 11.42 2.51
N PHE A 69 -5.15 10.69 2.03
CA PHE A 69 -4.13 11.23 1.12
C PHE A 69 -4.76 11.80 -0.16
N PHE A 70 -5.71 11.09 -0.78
CA PHE A 70 -6.40 11.55 -1.98
C PHE A 70 -7.19 12.85 -1.77
N TYR A 71 -7.75 13.03 -0.57
CA TYR A 71 -8.49 14.22 -0.18
C TYR A 71 -7.57 15.44 0.03
N TYR A 72 -6.45 15.27 0.73
CA TYR A 72 -5.54 16.37 1.09
C TYR A 72 -4.41 16.62 0.07
N ALA A 73 -4.08 15.67 -0.81
CA ALA A 73 -2.94 15.79 -1.71
C ALA A 73 -3.17 16.76 -2.88
N SER A 74 -2.08 17.41 -3.29
CA SER A 74 -2.03 18.22 -4.50
C SER A 74 -2.34 17.41 -5.77
N SER A 75 -2.87 18.06 -6.81
CA SER A 75 -3.28 17.41 -8.06
C SER A 75 -2.18 16.60 -8.75
N LYS A 76 -0.91 17.02 -8.60
CA LYS A 76 0.27 16.32 -9.14
C LYS A 76 0.62 15.06 -8.33
N GLY A 77 0.62 15.15 -7.00
CA GLY A 77 0.86 14.00 -6.11
C GLY A 77 -0.23 12.95 -6.27
N ARG A 78 -1.49 13.40 -6.33
CA ARG A 78 -2.66 12.55 -6.53
C ARG A 78 -2.60 11.70 -7.79
N ARG A 79 -2.22 12.28 -8.94
CA ARG A 79 -2.10 11.55 -10.22
C ARG A 79 -1.03 10.47 -10.17
N ARG A 80 0.12 10.74 -9.52
CA ARG A 80 1.19 9.75 -9.37
C ARG A 80 0.71 8.56 -8.55
N VAL A 81 0.13 8.81 -7.37
CA VAL A 81 -0.40 7.75 -6.49
C VAL A 81 -1.51 6.95 -7.17
N ALA A 82 -2.45 7.63 -7.85
CA ALA A 82 -3.49 6.96 -8.62
C ALA A 82 -2.91 6.05 -9.72
N THR A 83 -1.85 6.50 -10.41
CA THR A 83 -1.21 5.68 -11.46
C THR A 83 -0.61 4.42 -10.86
N TYR A 84 0.15 4.53 -9.77
CA TYR A 84 0.72 3.36 -9.09
C TYR A 84 -0.36 2.40 -8.58
N PHE A 85 -1.39 2.94 -7.93
CA PHE A 85 -2.51 2.13 -7.43
C PHE A 85 -3.24 1.39 -8.56
N VAL A 86 -3.48 2.05 -9.71
CA VAL A 86 -4.07 1.39 -10.88
C VAL A 86 -3.15 0.31 -11.42
N CYS A 87 -1.83 0.55 -11.49
CA CYS A 87 -0.88 -0.48 -11.90
C CYS A 87 -0.92 -1.71 -10.97
N GLU A 88 -1.02 -1.50 -9.65
CA GLU A 88 -1.15 -2.58 -8.66
C GLU A 88 -2.45 -3.38 -8.85
N LEU A 89 -3.59 -2.70 -9.09
CA LEU A 89 -4.87 -3.36 -9.36
C LEU A 89 -4.85 -4.15 -10.67
N VAL A 90 -4.22 -3.63 -11.72
CA VAL A 90 -4.06 -4.34 -12.99
C VAL A 90 -3.20 -5.58 -12.79
N PHE A 91 -2.06 -5.46 -12.11
CA PHE A 91 -1.19 -6.59 -11.77
C PHE A 91 -1.94 -7.66 -10.97
N PHE A 92 -2.68 -7.25 -9.93
CA PHE A 92 -3.49 -8.16 -9.12
C PHE A 92 -4.62 -8.81 -9.93
N GLY A 93 -5.28 -8.07 -10.82
CA GLY A 93 -6.31 -8.59 -11.71
C GLY A 93 -5.79 -9.64 -12.68
N LEU A 94 -4.57 -9.46 -13.20
CA LEU A 94 -3.90 -10.47 -14.02
C LEU A 94 -3.60 -11.73 -13.20
N LEU A 95 -3.05 -11.60 -12.00
CA LEU A 95 -2.83 -12.73 -11.09
C LEU A 95 -4.14 -13.48 -10.78
N TRP A 96 -5.22 -12.74 -10.54
CA TRP A 96 -6.53 -13.33 -10.32
C TRP A 96 -7.05 -14.08 -11.54
N SER A 97 -6.86 -13.53 -12.74
CA SER A 97 -7.28 -14.18 -13.99
C SER A 97 -6.53 -15.50 -14.24
N GLU A 98 -5.24 -15.55 -13.89
CA GLU A 98 -4.45 -16.78 -13.92
C GLU A 98 -4.98 -17.80 -12.92
N LEU A 99 -5.29 -17.39 -11.68
CA LEU A 99 -5.90 -18.29 -10.69
C LEU A 99 -7.25 -18.84 -11.15
N TYR A 100 -8.07 -17.96 -11.70
CA TYR A 100 -9.39 -18.30 -12.23
C TYR A 100 -9.30 -19.32 -13.35
N TRP A 101 -8.28 -19.21 -14.21
CA TRP A 101 -8.02 -20.19 -15.25
C TRP A 101 -7.47 -21.52 -14.71
N GLN A 102 -6.56 -21.45 -13.74
CA GLN A 102 -5.88 -22.59 -13.13
C GLN A 102 -6.81 -23.47 -12.27
N TYR A 103 -7.81 -22.88 -11.61
CA TYR A 103 -8.77 -23.59 -10.74
C TYR A 103 -10.16 -23.69 -11.39
N PRO A 104 -10.45 -24.75 -12.16
CA PRO A 104 -11.77 -24.96 -12.76
C PRO A 104 -12.90 -25.09 -11.74
N SER A 105 -12.61 -25.32 -10.47
CA SER A 105 -13.60 -25.30 -9.37
C SER A 105 -14.17 -23.91 -9.06
N MET A 106 -13.51 -22.82 -9.50
CA MET A 106 -14.02 -21.45 -9.39
C MET A 106 -14.71 -20.96 -10.68
N ARG A 107 -14.71 -21.78 -11.74
CA ARG A 107 -15.40 -21.51 -13.01
C ARG A 107 -16.88 -21.87 -12.88
#